data_AF-A0A3D0FSE9-F1
#
_entry.id   AF-A0A3D0FSE9-F1
#
_cell.length_a   1.000
_cell.length_b   1.000
_cell.length_c   1.000
_cell.angle_alpha   90.00
_cell.angle_beta   90.00
_cell.angle_gamma   90.00
#
_symmetry.space_group_name_H-M   'P 1'
#
loop_
_entity.id
_entity.type
_entity.pdbx_description
1 polymer ?
#
loop_
_entity_poly.entity_id
_entity_poly.type
_entity_poly.pdbx_seq_one_letter_code
_entity_poly.pdbx_strand_id
1 'polypeptide(L)'
;MSTILFNEIIYGPIKSRRLGSSLGVNLLPPNGKWCNFDCLYCECGFNKDGKDNRQIPAREDVRKSLERVLSNLSTKGDRIDSITFSGNGEPTMHPDFAAIIEDTISLRTKYKPEAKVSVLSNGSGIARKEIVDALL
;
A
#
# COMPACT_ATOMS: atom_id res chain seq x y z
N MET A 1 21.56 10.32 -0.04
CA MET A 1 20.53 10.18 1.02
C MET A 1 20.18 8.71 1.10
N SER A 2 19.96 8.17 2.30
CA SER A 2 19.50 6.78 2.43
C SER A 2 18.08 6.69 1.88
N THR A 3 17.84 5.84 0.88
CA THR A 3 16.54 5.66 0.25
C THR A 3 15.92 4.37 0.79
N ILE A 4 14.82 4.49 1.54
CA ILE A 4 14.05 3.31 1.96
C ILE A 4 13.03 3.02 0.86
N LEU A 5 13.17 1.86 0.21
CA LEU A 5 12.24 1.36 -0.77
C LEU A 5 11.71 -0.02 -0.35
N PHE A 6 10.44 -0.26 -0.67
CA PHE A 6 9.78 -1.53 -0.46
C PHE A 6 9.79 -2.33 -1.77
N ASN A 7 10.49 -3.47 -1.76
CA ASN A 7 10.68 -4.29 -2.95
C ASN A 7 9.56 -5.31 -3.18
N GLU A 8 8.66 -5.48 -2.20
CA GLU A 8 7.53 -6.41 -2.26
C GLU A 8 6.21 -5.64 -2.30
N ILE A 9 5.20 -6.22 -2.96
CA ILE A 9 3.82 -5.68 -2.99
C ILE A 9 3.24 -5.63 -1.57
N ILE A 10 3.45 -6.70 -0.81
CA ILE A 10 2.98 -6.84 0.57
C ILE A 10 4.19 -7.06 1.45
N TYR A 11 4.35 -6.26 2.49
CA TYR A 11 5.48 -6.32 3.40
C TYR A 11 5.05 -6.17 4.87
N GLY A 12 5.92 -6.59 5.79
CA GLY A 12 5.61 -6.63 7.22
C GLY A 12 4.97 -7.95 7.66
N PRO A 13 4.22 -7.98 8.79
CA PRO A 13 3.73 -6.84 9.56
C PRO A 13 4.83 -6.01 10.24
N ILE A 14 4.67 -4.69 10.27
CA ILE A 14 5.56 -3.74 10.95
C ILE A 14 4.86 -3.21 12.20
N LYS A 15 5.62 -3.02 13.29
CA LYS A 15 5.11 -2.33 14.48
C LYS A 15 5.05 -0.82 14.23
N SER A 16 3.88 -0.33 13.87
CA SER A 16 3.57 1.08 13.74
C SER A 16 3.19 1.68 15.10
N ARG A 17 3.79 2.82 15.44
CA ARG A 17 3.39 3.60 16.63
C ARG A 17 1.96 4.13 16.53
N ARG A 18 1.45 4.36 15.32
CA ARG A 18 0.12 4.96 15.06
C ARG A 18 -0.95 3.92 14.75
N LEU A 19 -0.56 2.79 14.14
CA LEU A 19 -1.49 1.82 13.56
C LEU A 19 -1.34 0.41 14.14
N GLY A 20 -0.53 0.23 15.19
CA GLY A 20 -0.29 -1.08 15.79
C GLY A 20 0.52 -2.02 14.86
N SER A 21 0.21 -3.31 14.89
CA SER A 21 0.75 -4.31 13.97
C SER A 21 0.15 -4.12 12.57
N SER A 22 0.90 -3.48 11.66
CA SER A 22 0.39 -3.09 10.35
C SER A 22 1.04 -3.89 9.23
N LEU A 23 0.22 -4.49 8.37
CA LEU A 23 0.68 -5.00 7.08
C LEU A 23 0.80 -3.83 6.09
N GLY A 24 1.89 -3.75 5.35
CA GLY A 24 2.12 -2.70 4.35
C GLY A 24 1.76 -3.17 2.94
N VAL A 25 1.19 -2.28 2.13
CA VAL A 25 0.84 -2.51 0.72
C VAL A 25 1.52 -1.45 -0.15
N ASN A 26 2.50 -1.85 -0.95
CA ASN A 26 3.14 -1.01 -1.95
C ASN A 26 2.51 -1.25 -3.32
N LEU A 27 1.86 -0.22 -3.87
CA LEU A 27 1.27 -0.24 -5.22
C LEU A 27 2.19 0.33 -6.29
N LEU A 28 3.43 0.68 -5.93
CA LEU A 28 4.31 1.48 -6.77
C LEU A 28 5.57 0.68 -7.10
N PRO A 29 6.37 1.12 -8.08
CA PRO A 29 7.49 0.33 -8.55
C PRO A 29 8.44 -0.03 -7.40
N PRO A 30 8.95 -1.27 -7.35
CA PRO A 30 9.81 -1.71 -6.24
C PRO A 30 11.16 -0.99 -6.21
N ASN A 31 11.60 -0.46 -7.36
CA ASN A 31 12.95 0.05 -7.57
C ASN A 31 13.03 1.58 -7.70
N GLY A 32 12.01 2.29 -7.27
CA GLY A 32 12.01 3.74 -7.37
C GLY A 32 10.76 4.37 -6.80
N LYS A 33 10.88 5.65 -6.45
CA LYS A 33 9.74 6.45 -6.06
C LYS A 33 8.88 6.76 -7.29
N TRP A 34 7.56 6.63 -7.13
CA TRP A 34 6.57 7.11 -8.06
C TRP A 34 5.56 7.98 -7.30
N CYS A 35 5.75 9.30 -7.38
CA CYS A 35 4.87 10.25 -6.70
C CYS A 35 4.77 11.52 -7.52
N ASN A 36 3.63 12.19 -7.47
CA ASN A 36 3.46 13.50 -8.06
C ASN A 36 4.19 14.61 -7.28
N PHE A 37 4.70 14.32 -6.07
CA PHE A 37 5.48 15.25 -5.25
C PHE A 37 6.91 14.76 -4.99
N ASP A 38 7.83 15.73 -4.95
CA ASP A 38 9.22 15.55 -4.54
C ASP A 38 9.52 16.24 -3.20
N CYS A 39 8.81 15.79 -2.16
CA CYS A 39 8.99 16.30 -0.81
C CYS A 39 10.44 16.15 -0.33
N LEU A 40 11.05 17.25 0.14
CA LEU A 40 12.44 17.30 0.63
C LEU A 40 12.73 16.33 1.77
N TYR A 41 11.70 15.94 2.51
CA TYR A 41 11.78 15.04 3.68
C TYR A 41 11.38 13.59 3.36
N CYS A 42 11.16 13.24 2.10
CA CYS A 42 10.70 11.91 1.73
C CYS A 42 11.82 10.87 1.92
N GLU A 43 11.56 9.86 2.75
CA GLU A 43 12.48 8.73 2.97
C GLU A 43 12.67 7.85 1.74
N CYS A 44 11.71 7.88 0.79
CA CYS A 44 11.82 7.22 -0.51
C CYS A 44 12.66 8.01 -1.52
N GLY A 45 13.26 9.14 -1.14
CA GLY A 45 14.09 9.97 -2.02
C GLY A 45 13.29 10.79 -3.04
N PHE A 46 13.92 11.11 -4.18
CA PHE A 46 13.30 11.86 -5.26
C PHE A 46 12.90 10.95 -6.43
N ASN A 47 11.90 11.38 -7.21
CA ASN A 47 11.47 10.63 -8.41
C ASN A 47 12.61 10.40 -9.40
N LYS A 48 13.52 11.37 -9.54
CA LYS A 48 14.70 11.27 -10.41
C LYS A 48 15.69 10.16 -10.02
N ASP A 49 15.62 9.70 -8.77
CA ASP A 49 16.51 8.66 -8.25
C ASP A 49 15.97 7.24 -8.54
N GLY A 50 14.73 7.13 -9.04
CA GLY A 50 14.13 5.87 -9.43
C GLY A 50 14.78 5.27 -10.69
N LYS A 51 14.91 3.94 -10.72
CA LYS A 51 15.41 3.23 -11.91
C LYS A 51 14.38 3.31 -13.05
N ASP A 52 14.82 3.15 -14.30
CA ASP A 52 13.97 3.22 -15.50
C ASP A 52 12.80 2.22 -15.50
N ASN A 53 12.86 1.17 -14.67
CA ASN A 53 11.73 0.26 -14.50
C ASN A 53 10.63 0.89 -13.64
N ARG A 54 9.63 1.38 -14.37
CA ARG A 54 8.45 2.08 -13.92
C ARG A 54 7.20 1.20 -13.78
N GLN A 55 7.38 -0.13 -13.83
CA GLN A 55 6.30 -1.09 -13.76
C GLN A 55 5.67 -1.11 -12.36
N ILE A 56 4.36 -0.90 -12.33
CA ILE A 56 3.51 -1.03 -11.14
C ILE A 56 2.85 -2.42 -11.12
N PRO A 57 2.59 -3.00 -9.93
CA PRO A 57 1.91 -4.29 -9.81
C PRO A 57 0.49 -4.22 -10.36
N ALA A 58 0.06 -5.21 -11.14
CA ALA A 58 -1.33 -5.27 -11.59
C ALA A 58 -2.27 -5.54 -10.40
N ARG A 59 -3.52 -5.08 -10.49
CA ARG A 59 -4.58 -5.33 -9.48
C ARG A 59 -4.62 -6.80 -9.02
N GLU A 60 -4.58 -7.73 -9.97
CA GLU A 60 -4.67 -9.16 -9.68
C GLU A 60 -3.45 -9.69 -8.90
N ASP A 61 -2.26 -9.16 -9.15
CA ASP A 61 -1.04 -9.53 -8.41
C ASP A 61 -1.11 -9.02 -6.97
N VAL A 62 -1.65 -7.81 -6.77
CA VAL A 62 -1.92 -7.25 -5.43
C VAL A 62 -2.92 -8.14 -4.68
N ARG A 63 -4.04 -8.48 -5.32
CA ARG A 63 -5.08 -9.33 -4.75
C ARG A 63 -4.53 -10.70 -4.34
N LYS A 64 -3.83 -11.39 -5.24
CA LYS A 64 -3.22 -12.71 -4.97
C LYS A 64 -2.19 -12.64 -3.84
N SER A 65 -1.32 -11.64 -3.87
CA SER A 65 -0.28 -11.49 -2.85
C SER A 65 -0.89 -11.23 -1.47
N LEU A 66 -1.87 -10.33 -1.40
CA LEU A 66 -2.58 -10.02 -0.16
C LEU A 66 -3.35 -11.23 0.38
N GLU A 67 -4.11 -11.94 -0.47
CA GLU A 67 -4.86 -13.13 -0.07
C GLU A 67 -3.92 -14.22 0.49
N ARG A 68 -2.78 -14.44 -0.16
CA ARG A 68 -1.76 -15.38 0.31
C ARG A 68 -1.23 -14.99 1.71
N VAL A 69 -0.91 -13.72 1.93
CA VAL A 69 -0.40 -13.26 3.23
C VAL A 69 -1.48 -13.33 4.31
N LEU A 70 -2.70 -12.86 4.04
CA LEU A 70 -3.79 -12.85 5.00
C LEU A 70 -4.25 -14.26 5.39
N SER A 71 -4.33 -15.18 4.43
CA SER A 71 -4.65 -16.59 4.71
C SER A 71 -3.59 -17.24 5.59
N ASN A 72 -2.31 -17.03 5.30
CA ASN A 72 -1.20 -17.53 6.13
C ASN A 72 -1.19 -16.94 7.55
N LEU A 73 -1.48 -15.64 7.70
CA LEU A 73 -1.61 -15.03 9.03
C LEU A 73 -2.83 -15.58 9.78
N SER A 74 -3.88 -15.99 9.07
CA SER A 74 -5.08 -16.57 9.67
C SER A 74 -4.84 -17.99 10.16
N THR A 75 -4.14 -18.82 9.38
CA THR A 75 -3.79 -20.19 9.80
C THR A 75 -2.86 -20.21 11.00
N LYS A 76 -1.95 -19.24 11.12
CA LYS A 76 -1.05 -19.09 12.27
C LYS A 76 -1.69 -18.46 13.51
N GLY A 77 -2.86 -17.83 13.37
CA GLY A 77 -3.50 -17.07 14.44
C GLY A 77 -2.88 -15.69 14.74
N ASP A 78 -1.99 -15.21 13.87
CA ASP A 78 -1.33 -13.91 14.03
C ASP A 78 -2.33 -12.76 13.86
N ARG A 79 -2.27 -11.76 14.75
CA ARG A 79 -3.14 -10.58 14.66
C ARG A 79 -2.43 -9.42 13.93
N ILE A 80 -3.20 -8.72 13.11
CA ILE A 80 -2.83 -7.42 12.54
C ILE A 80 -3.94 -6.42 12.87
N ASP A 81 -3.55 -5.19 13.13
CA ASP A 81 -4.43 -4.08 13.47
C ASP A 81 -4.81 -3.26 12.23
N SER A 82 -3.96 -3.26 11.20
CA SER A 82 -4.19 -2.49 9.97
C SER A 82 -3.56 -3.16 8.74
N ILE A 83 -4.23 -3.02 7.59
CA ILE A 83 -3.66 -3.18 6.25
C ILE A 83 -3.49 -1.76 5.70
N THR A 84 -2.24 -1.34 5.53
CA THR A 84 -1.90 0.06 5.27
C THR A 84 -1.29 0.21 3.89
N PHE A 85 -1.95 1.00 3.04
CA PHE A 85 -1.41 1.45 1.77
C PHE A 85 -0.35 2.52 2.04
N SER A 86 0.89 2.08 1.95
CA SER A 86 2.10 2.88 2.12
C SER A 86 3.18 2.22 1.30
N GLY A 87 3.97 3.00 0.57
CA GLY A 87 4.94 2.44 -0.34
C GLY A 87 5.83 3.50 -0.93
N ASN A 88 6.34 3.22 -2.13
CA ASN A 88 7.36 4.04 -2.77
C ASN A 88 6.74 5.29 -3.44
N GLY A 89 5.86 6.03 -2.76
CA GLY A 89 5.20 7.22 -3.29
C GLY A 89 3.71 7.32 -2.96
N GLU A 90 2.93 7.96 -3.84
CA GLU A 90 1.50 8.25 -3.61
C GLU A 90 0.59 7.11 -4.11
N PRO A 91 -0.08 6.34 -3.22
CA PRO A 91 -0.86 5.16 -3.62
C PRO A 91 -2.02 5.48 -4.58
N THR A 92 -2.65 6.65 -4.43
CA THR A 92 -3.81 7.04 -5.25
C THR A 92 -3.46 7.32 -6.72
N MET A 93 -2.17 7.34 -7.07
CA MET A 93 -1.72 7.43 -8.47
C MET A 93 -1.87 6.10 -9.22
N HIS A 94 -2.09 4.98 -8.53
CA HIS A 94 -2.34 3.72 -9.18
C HIS A 94 -3.69 3.75 -9.92
N PRO A 95 -3.76 3.41 -11.23
CA PRO A 95 -5.00 3.51 -12.01
C PRO A 95 -6.13 2.65 -11.44
N ASP A 96 -5.79 1.46 -10.92
CA ASP A 96 -6.76 0.55 -10.31
C ASP A 96 -6.94 0.76 -8.80
N PHE A 97 -6.53 1.90 -8.23
CA PHE A 97 -6.52 2.10 -6.77
C PHE A 97 -7.86 1.77 -6.11
N ALA A 98 -8.98 2.31 -6.64
CA ALA A 98 -10.31 2.09 -6.08
C ALA A 98 -10.68 0.60 -6.05
N ALA A 99 -10.41 -0.10 -7.15
CA ALA A 99 -10.74 -1.50 -7.29
C ALA A 99 -9.84 -2.40 -6.40
N ILE A 100 -8.59 -2.00 -6.17
CA ILE A 100 -7.69 -2.65 -5.21
C ILE A 100 -8.17 -2.46 -3.77
N ILE A 101 -8.75 -1.30 -3.43
CA ILE A 101 -9.36 -1.07 -2.12
C ILE A 101 -10.57 -2.00 -1.91
N GLU A 102 -11.45 -2.14 -2.90
CA GLU A 102 -12.57 -3.08 -2.85
C GLU A 102 -12.11 -4.52 -2.59
N ASP A 103 -11.11 -4.98 -3.36
CA ASP A 103 -10.51 -6.31 -3.17
C ASP A 103 -9.93 -6.47 -1.75
N THR A 104 -9.26 -5.43 -1.26
CA THR A 104 -8.65 -5.42 0.07
C THR A 104 -9.69 -5.48 1.17
N ILE A 105 -10.80 -4.74 1.05
CA ILE A 105 -11.90 -4.78 2.02
C ILE A 105 -12.53 -6.17 2.04
N SER A 106 -12.77 -6.77 0.87
CA SER A 106 -13.31 -8.13 0.76
C SER A 106 -12.40 -9.17 1.43
N LEU A 107 -11.10 -9.16 1.11
CA LEU A 107 -10.12 -10.07 1.69
C LEU A 107 -9.93 -9.85 3.19
N ARG A 108 -9.86 -8.59 3.63
CA ARG A 108 -9.80 -8.24 5.06
C ARG A 108 -11.00 -8.81 5.79
N THR A 109 -12.21 -8.61 5.26
CA THR A 109 -13.45 -9.09 5.89
C THR A 109 -13.44 -10.61 6.06
N LYS A 110 -12.93 -11.33 5.04
CA LYS A 110 -12.81 -12.80 5.06
C LYS A 110 -11.79 -13.33 6.07
N TYR A 111 -10.60 -12.71 6.15
CA TYR A 111 -9.46 -13.28 6.88
C TYR A 111 -9.14 -12.57 8.20
N LYS A 112 -9.34 -11.26 8.27
CA LYS A 112 -8.94 -10.38 9.38
C LYS A 112 -10.00 -9.29 9.62
N PRO A 113 -11.26 -9.64 9.95
CA PRO A 113 -12.36 -8.68 10.01
C PRO A 113 -12.11 -7.50 10.95
N GLU A 114 -11.39 -7.73 12.05
CA GLU A 114 -11.03 -6.70 13.05
C GLU A 114 -9.96 -5.70 12.57
N ALA A 115 -9.18 -6.05 11.55
CA ALA A 115 -8.12 -5.18 11.05
C ALA A 115 -8.71 -4.00 10.29
N LYS A 116 -8.14 -2.80 10.43
CA LYS A 116 -8.54 -1.64 9.63
C LYS A 116 -7.91 -1.67 8.25
N VAL A 117 -8.47 -0.90 7.32
CA VAL A 117 -7.79 -0.54 6.06
C VAL A 117 -7.41 0.92 6.17
N SER A 118 -6.13 1.23 6.01
CA SER A 118 -5.59 2.58 6.17
C SER A 118 -4.85 3.01 4.90
N VAL A 119 -4.94 4.29 4.53
CA VAL A 119 -4.22 4.83 3.38
C VAL A 119 -3.40 6.03 3.83
N LEU A 120 -2.09 6.00 3.57
CA LEU A 120 -1.22 7.16 3.75
C LEU A 120 -1.12 7.89 2.41
N SER A 121 -1.67 9.10 2.34
CA SER A 121 -1.75 9.89 1.12
C SER A 121 -1.28 11.33 1.36
N ASN A 122 -0.71 11.94 0.32
CA ASN A 122 -0.40 13.35 0.23
C ASN A 122 -1.64 14.24 -0.05
N GLY A 123 -2.81 13.62 -0.25
CA GLY A 123 -4.10 14.30 -0.41
C GLY A 123 -4.39 14.84 -1.81
N SER A 124 -3.44 14.79 -2.74
CA SER A 124 -3.62 15.32 -4.10
C SER A 124 -4.69 14.58 -4.92
N GLY A 125 -5.01 13.33 -4.56
CA GLY A 125 -6.03 12.53 -5.22
C GLY A 125 -7.48 12.87 -4.85
N ILE A 126 -7.72 13.66 -3.79
CA ILE A 126 -9.05 13.79 -3.17
C ILE A 126 -10.08 14.55 -3.99
N ALA A 127 -9.67 15.26 -5.05
CA ALA A 127 -10.60 15.92 -5.97
C ALA A 127 -11.27 14.93 -6.96
N ARG A 128 -10.71 13.72 -7.10
CA ARG A 128 -11.24 12.67 -8.00
C ARG A 128 -12.30 11.85 -7.26
N LYS A 129 -13.50 11.76 -7.85
CA LYS A 129 -14.65 11.10 -7.21
C LYS A 129 -14.35 9.65 -6.86
N GLU A 130 -13.72 8.91 -7.77
CA GLU A 130 -13.34 7.51 -7.59
C GLU A 130 -12.37 7.29 -6.43
N ILE A 131 -11.53 8.27 -6.11
CA ILE A 131 -10.62 8.19 -4.96
C ILE A 131 -11.37 8.49 -3.67
N VAL A 132 -12.28 9.47 -3.67
CA VAL A 132 -13.12 9.78 -2.51
C VAL A 132 -14.00 8.58 -2.15
N ASP A 133 -14.67 8.01 -3.14
CA ASP A 133 -15.54 6.85 -2.95
C ASP A 133 -14.76 5.64 -2.42
N ALA A 134 -13.49 5.47 -2.81
CA ALA A 134 -12.63 4.40 -2.30
C ALA A 134 -12.12 4.64 -0.87
N LEU A 135 -12.14 5.87 -0.36
CA LEU A 135 -11.63 6.21 0.97
C LEU A 135 -12.73 6.29 2.04
N LEU A 136 -14.00 6.24 1.65
CA LEU A 136 -15.19 6.31 2.51
C LEU A 136 -15.81 4.93 2.75
#